data_AF-A0A258C868-F1
#
_entry.id   AF-A0A258C868-F1
#
_cell.length_a   1.000
_cell.length_b   1.000
_cell.length_c   1.000
_cell.angle_alpha   90.00
_cell.angle_beta   90.00
_cell.angle_gamma   90.00
#
_symmetry.space_group_name_H-M   'P 1'
#
loop_
_entity.id
_entity.type
_entity.pdbx_description
1 polymer ?
#
loop_
_entity_poly.entity_id
_entity_poly.type
_entity_poly.pdbx_seq_one_letter_code
_entity_poly.pdbx_strand_id
1 'polypeptide(L)'
;ADKPAPITDKEAEAILRRVADGSDKPKPKTLFEPGEVVRVADGPFADFNGVVEEVNYEKSRIQVAVLIFGRSTPVELEFSQVEKV
;
A
#
# COMPACT_ATOMS: atom_id res chain seq x y z
N ALA A 1 31.34 -9.14 34.73
CA ALA A 1 31.02 -7.71 34.83
C ALA A 1 30.57 -7.27 33.45
N ASP A 2 29.28 -7.44 33.15
CA ASP A 2 28.70 -7.17 31.83
C ASP A 2 28.28 -5.70 31.73
N LYS A 3 29.26 -4.81 31.54
CA LYS A 3 28.97 -3.44 31.14
C LYS A 3 29.14 -3.34 29.63
N PRO A 4 28.06 -3.12 28.85
CA PRO A 4 28.17 -2.94 27.42
C PRO A 4 29.06 -1.73 27.12
N ALA A 5 29.84 -1.84 26.05
CA ALA A 5 30.69 -0.74 25.61
C ALA A 5 29.83 0.49 25.31
N PRO A 6 30.24 1.69 25.76
CA PRO A 6 29.51 2.92 25.46
C PRO A 6 29.55 3.17 23.96
N ILE A 7 28.38 3.36 23.35
CA ILE A 7 28.27 3.80 21.96
C ILE A 7 28.75 5.24 21.86
N THR A 8 29.33 5.60 20.71
CA THR A 8 29.73 6.98 20.46
C THR A 8 28.50 7.85 20.18
N ASP A 9 28.58 9.15 20.45
CA ASP A 9 27.47 10.09 20.22
C ASP A 9 26.98 10.06 18.75
N LYS A 10 27.90 9.82 17.80
CA LYS A 10 27.58 9.64 16.37
C LYS A 10 26.74 8.39 16.09
N GLU A 11 27.03 7.29 16.79
CA GLU A 11 26.26 6.05 16.67
C GLU A 11 24.89 6.21 17.33
N ALA A 12 24.81 6.91 18.47
CA ALA A 12 23.56 7.26 19.12
C ALA A 12 22.67 8.12 18.21
N GLU A 13 23.22 9.17 17.59
CA GLU A 13 22.52 10.02 16.62
C GLU A 13 22.05 9.24 15.38
N ALA A 14 22.87 8.34 14.85
CA ALA A 14 22.51 7.49 13.71
C ALA A 14 21.35 6.54 14.04
N ILE A 15 21.31 6.00 15.26
CA ILE A 15 20.22 5.14 15.73
C ILE A 15 18.94 5.98 15.94
N LEU A 16 19.05 7.15 16.56
CA LEU A 16 17.92 8.07 16.79
C LEU A 16 17.30 8.55 15.47
N ARG A 17 18.13 8.87 14.46
CA ARG A 17 17.65 9.22 13.11
C ARG A 17 16.95 8.06 12.42
N ARG A 18 17.47 6.83 12.52
CA ARG A 18 16.81 5.63 11.96
C ARG A 18 15.43 5.38 12.55
N VAL A 19 15.25 5.68 13.84
CA VAL A 19 13.95 5.54 14.52
C VAL A 19 12.98 6.64 14.09
N ALA A 20 13.47 7.87 13.92
CA ALA A 20 12.66 8.99 13.42
C ALA A 20 12.25 8.83 11.94
N ASP A 21 13.16 8.34 11.09
CA ASP A 21 12.89 8.07 9.67
C ASP A 21 12.05 6.79 9.47
N GLY A 22 12.02 5.89 10.45
CA GLY A 22 11.27 4.63 10.40
C GLY A 22 9.76 4.76 10.64
N SER A 23 9.29 5.92 11.10
CA SER A 23 7.87 6.19 11.36
C SER A 23 7.09 6.72 10.15
N ASP A 24 7.77 7.19 9.11
CA ASP A 24 7.13 7.51 7.83
C ASP A 24 7.22 6.30 6.92
N LYS A 25 6.45 5.25 7.23
CA LYS A 25 5.99 4.38 6.15
C LYS A 25 5.35 5.33 5.13
N PRO A 26 5.81 5.39 3.88
CA PRO A 26 5.24 6.29 2.89
C PRO A 26 3.75 5.97 2.85
N LYS A 27 2.92 6.86 3.39
CA LYS A 27 1.48 6.75 3.22
C LYS A 27 1.26 6.62 1.72
N PRO A 28 0.47 5.65 1.25
CA PRO A 28 0.14 5.58 -0.16
C PRO A 28 -0.27 6.99 -0.60
N LYS A 29 0.49 7.59 -1.52
CA LYS A 29 0.19 8.95 -2.00
C LYS A 29 -1.21 9.01 -2.61
N THR A 30 -1.68 7.87 -3.08
CA THR A 30 -3.00 7.66 -3.67
C THR A 30 -3.93 7.07 -2.61
N LEU A 31 -4.89 7.89 -2.18
CA LEU A 31 -6.05 7.43 -1.42
C LEU A 31 -7.10 6.91 -2.41
N PHE A 32 -7.70 5.77 -2.08
CA PHE A 32 -8.78 5.15 -2.85
C PHE A 32 -10.08 5.25 -2.05
N GLU A 33 -11.17 5.58 -2.73
CA GLU A 33 -12.50 5.64 -2.12
C GLU A 33 -13.46 4.65 -2.80
N PRO A 34 -14.38 4.03 -2.04
CA PRO A 34 -15.46 3.24 -2.64
C PRO A 34 -16.25 4.06 -3.67
N GLY A 35 -16.53 3.45 -4.83
CA GLY A 35 -17.19 4.07 -5.97
C GLY A 35 -16.23 4.69 -6.99
N GLU A 36 -14.93 4.76 -6.71
CA GLU A 36 -13.95 5.25 -7.67
C GLU A 36 -13.67 4.23 -8.78
N VAL A 37 -13.43 4.74 -9.99
CA VAL A 37 -12.99 3.92 -11.12
C VAL A 37 -11.47 3.79 -11.07
N VAL A 38 -11.01 2.55 -11.11
CA VAL A 38 -9.59 2.21 -11.13
C VAL A 38 -9.28 1.30 -12.30
N ARG A 39 -8.07 1.42 -12.82
CA ARG A 39 -7.50 0.50 -13.79
C ARG A 39 -6.59 -0.48 -13.06
N VAL A 40 -6.71 -1.76 -13.37
CA VAL A 40 -5.77 -2.77 -12.87
C VAL A 40 -4.48 -2.70 -13.70
N ALA A 41 -3.35 -2.50 -13.04
CA ALA A 41 -2.04 -2.34 -13.65
C ALA A 41 -1.25 -3.65 -13.77
N ASP A 42 -1.57 -4.67 -12.96
CA ASP A 42 -0.83 -5.93 -12.91
C ASP A 42 -1.73 -7.14 -12.65
N GLY A 43 -1.23 -8.33 -12.98
CA GLY A 43 -1.90 -9.61 -12.79
C GLY A 43 -2.81 -10.03 -13.96
N PRO A 44 -3.60 -11.11 -13.78
CA PRO A 44 -4.43 -11.68 -14.85
C PRO A 44 -5.58 -10.76 -15.29
N PHE A 45 -5.83 -9.69 -14.54
CA PHE A 45 -6.85 -8.68 -14.80
C PHE A 45 -6.25 -7.34 -15.23
N ALA A 46 -4.95 -7.29 -15.59
CA ALA A 46 -4.32 -6.09 -16.10
C ALA A 46 -5.09 -5.50 -17.30
N ASP A 47 -5.05 -4.17 -17.42
CA ASP A 47 -5.75 -3.35 -18.42
C ASP A 47 -7.29 -3.35 -18.31
N PHE A 48 -7.89 -4.10 -17.39
CA PHE A 48 -9.31 -3.97 -17.11
C PHE A 48 -9.59 -2.78 -16.18
N ASN A 49 -10.71 -2.13 -16.42
CA ASN A 49 -11.27 -1.14 -15.51
C ASN A 49 -12.25 -1.80 -14.55
N GLY A 50 -12.29 -1.29 -13.32
CA GLY A 50 -13.24 -1.71 -12.31
C GLY A 50 -13.63 -0.57 -11.40
N VAL A 51 -14.62 -0.83 -10.54
CA VAL A 51 -15.08 0.11 -9.52
C VAL A 51 -14.64 -0.41 -8.17
N VAL A 52 -14.07 0.46 -7.33
CA VAL A 52 -13.71 0.13 -5.95
C VAL A 52 -14.99 -0.13 -5.16
N GLU A 53 -15.13 -1.31 -4.56
CA GLU A 53 -16.24 -1.62 -3.66
C GLU A 53 -15.88 -1.34 -2.20
N GLU A 54 -14.69 -1.79 -1.79
CA GLU A 54 -14.22 -1.67 -0.42
C GLU A 54 -12.71 -1.47 -0.39
N VAL A 55 -12.24 -0.70 0.59
CA VAL A 55 -10.82 -0.44 0.81
C VAL A 55 -10.42 -0.84 2.23
N ASN A 56 -9.47 -1.77 2.34
CA ASN A 56 -8.89 -2.18 3.61
C ASN A 56 -7.45 -1.66 3.75
N TYR A 57 -7.32 -0.49 4.37
CA TYR A 57 -6.01 0.14 4.60
C TYR A 57 -5.13 -0.61 5.59
N GLU A 58 -5.72 -1.29 6.59
CA GLU A 58 -4.98 -2.06 7.58
C GLU A 58 -4.25 -3.25 6.95
N LYS A 59 -4.91 -3.91 5.99
CA LYS A 59 -4.37 -5.04 5.24
C LYS A 59 -3.70 -4.66 3.93
N SER A 60 -3.74 -3.37 3.57
CA SER A 60 -3.24 -2.84 2.29
C SER A 60 -3.87 -3.51 1.05
N ARG A 61 -5.18 -3.77 1.13
CA ARG A 61 -5.94 -4.52 0.13
C ARG A 61 -7.17 -3.73 -0.31
N ILE A 62 -7.55 -3.90 -1.57
CA ILE A 62 -8.69 -3.24 -2.19
C ILE A 62 -9.57 -4.26 -2.90
N GLN A 63 -10.88 -4.19 -2.68
CA GLN A 63 -11.85 -4.98 -3.43
C GLN A 63 -12.36 -4.15 -4.60
N VAL A 64 -12.18 -4.69 -5.81
CA VAL A 64 -12.55 -4.03 -7.06
C VAL A 64 -13.51 -4.92 -7.82
N ALA A 65 -14.64 -4.36 -8.23
CA ALA A 65 -15.57 -4.97 -9.16
C ALA A 65 -15.09 -4.75 -10.59
N VAL A 66 -14.41 -5.74 -11.17
CA VAL A 66 -13.89 -5.67 -12.54
C VAL A 66 -14.97 -6.12 -13.52
N LEU A 67 -15.15 -5.36 -14.60
CA LEU A 67 -16.14 -5.68 -15.63
C LEU A 67 -15.52 -6.55 -16.72
N ILE A 68 -15.88 -7.83 -16.74
CA ILE A 68 -15.36 -8.82 -17.71
C ILE A 68 -16.54 -9.44 -18.45
N PHE A 69 -16.56 -9.32 -19.78
CA PHE A 69 -17.66 -9.81 -20.63
C PHE A 69 -19.06 -9.35 -20.19
N GLY A 70 -19.17 -8.12 -19.70
CA GLY A 70 -20.43 -7.55 -19.19
C GLY A 70 -20.89 -8.11 -17.84
N ARG A 71 -20.04 -8.87 -17.13
CA ARG A 71 -20.31 -9.37 -15.78
C ARG A 71 -19.38 -8.69 -14.79
N SER A 72 -19.95 -8.24 -13.68
CA SER A 72 -19.17 -7.73 -12.55
C SER A 72 -18.56 -8.92 -11.80
N THR A 73 -17.23 -8.95 -11.71
CA THR A 73 -16.50 -9.97 -10.95
C THR A 73 -15.71 -9.26 -9.84
N PRO A 74 -16.05 -9.49 -8.56
CA PRO A 74 -15.29 -8.91 -7.46
C PRO A 74 -13.94 -9.62 -7.34
N VAL A 75 -12.86 -8.84 -7.30
CA VAL A 75 -11.49 -9.32 -7.10
C VAL A 75 -10.81 -8.51 -6.01
N GLU A 76 -9.93 -9.16 -5.25
CA GLU A 76 -9.14 -8.51 -4.21
C GLU A 76 -7.72 -8.30 -4.73
N LEU A 77 -7.24 -7.05 -4.70
CA LEU A 77 -5.95 -6.62 -5.23
C LEU A 77 -5.17 -5.84 -4.17
N GLU A 78 -3.87 -5.69 -4.40
CA GLU A 78 -3.03 -4.76 -3.62
C GLU A 78 -3.08 -3.35 -4.22
N PHE A 79 -2.81 -2.33 -3.40
CA PHE A 79 -2.76 -0.93 -3.87
C PHE A 79 -1.72 -0.68 -4.97
N SER A 80 -0.67 -1.49 -5.04
CA SER A 80 0.35 -1.43 -6.08
C SER A 80 -0.12 -1.93 -7.44
N GLN A 81 -1.18 -2.76 -7.46
CA GLN A 81 -1.71 -3.40 -8.67
C GLN A 81 -2.86 -2.59 -9.30
N VAL A 82 -3.21 -1.45 -8.72
CA VAL A 82 -4.28 -0.58 -9.21
C VAL A 82 -3.79 0.84 -9.41
N GLU A 83 -4.27 1.47 -10.46
CA GLU A 83 -4.01 2.86 -10.81
C GLU A 83 -5.34 3.61 -10.88
N LYS A 84 -5.36 4.83 -10.35
CA LYS A 84 -6.52 5.71 -10.44
C LYS A 84 -6.65 6.25 -11.86
N VAL A 85 -7.85 6.18 -12.43
CA VAL A 85 -8.17 6.70 -13.77
C VAL A 85 -8.50 8.20 -13.69
#